data_AF-A0A315XPF4-F1
#
_entry.id   AF-A0A315XPF4-F1
#
_cell.length_a   1.000
_cell.length_b   1.000
_cell.length_c   1.000
_cell.angle_alpha   90.00
_cell.angle_beta   90.00
_cell.angle_gamma   90.00
#
_symmetry.space_group_name_H-M   'P 1'
#
loop_
_entity.id
_entity.type
_entity.pdbx_description
1 polymer ?
#
loop_
_entity_poly.entity_id
_entity_poly.type
_entity_poly.pdbx_seq_one_letter_code
_entity_poly.pdbx_strand_id
1 'polypeptide(L)'
;MKLNRLIIVLLIFFSLTFISSASAQDNVDLNLTDENADIIEIDDCSDLIADDSCCDDESGPKTYYVAPDPENPNQVQAPTVQPAIDNAKPGDTIVLNGTFVHCHFMINKTLTILATPGTSVGVCPHHTHMMKYGSGPEDHGVFYISPQANGTVLKGFSFTNDFYYIANDVYNPFGVYVDADDVVLENLTFNWVGVKRETSKFDPEDFQFNAIILNNTNNTLIRNVVVGNVNSFINSINASNINSNNISSVKAEIKELVASVIIASDLNILAGDSSSLQVTLKDSNNQLLSNKTLTVIVDGESKAVTTDDNGVAKVSVKYSTSGTHYLTVSFAGDDDYKSSIKSSKIIVSKRTTTLKAPKATLKVKKAKKISITLKSNGKAVSSKKITIKVNGKTFSAKTNSKGVASVKVKVAKKGTFTYTAKFAGDGAYKSVSKTGKIVVKK
;
A
#
# COMPACT_ATOMS: atom_id res chain seq x y z
N MET A 1 -47.57 -6.89 57.35
CA MET A 1 -48.57 -5.81 57.48
C MET A 1 -48.02 -4.58 56.76
N LYS A 2 -48.75 -4.10 55.72
CA LYS A 2 -48.53 -2.89 54.88
C LYS A 2 -47.16 -2.81 54.16
N LEU A 3 -47.04 -3.12 52.87
CA LEU A 3 -47.69 -2.55 51.67
C LEU A 3 -47.44 -1.04 51.54
N ASN A 4 -46.51 -0.66 50.65
CA ASN A 4 -46.73 0.48 49.78
C ASN A 4 -46.29 0.11 48.35
N ARG A 5 -47.26 0.16 47.45
CA ARG A 5 -47.16 -0.16 46.02
C ARG A 5 -46.92 1.12 45.20
N LEU A 6 -46.50 0.89 43.95
CA LEU A 6 -46.88 1.64 42.73
C LEU A 6 -46.16 2.99 42.55
N ILE A 7 -45.61 3.37 41.38
CA ILE A 7 -46.14 3.22 40.02
C ILE A 7 -45.02 2.99 38.99
N ILE A 8 -45.28 2.04 38.11
CA ILE A 8 -44.60 1.78 36.83
C ILE A 8 -45.17 2.75 35.78
N VAL A 9 -44.30 3.43 35.03
CA VAL A 9 -44.62 3.89 33.67
C VAL A 9 -43.58 3.31 32.72
N LEU A 10 -44.11 2.58 31.75
CA LEU A 10 -43.46 1.80 30.70
C LEU A 10 -43.57 2.61 29.38
N LEU A 11 -42.48 2.69 28.59
CA LEU A 11 -42.40 2.84 27.11
C LEU A 11 -40.89 3.05 26.76
N ILE A 12 -40.09 2.04 26.38
CA ILE A 12 -39.93 1.42 25.03
C ILE A 12 -39.31 2.42 24.01
N PHE A 13 -38.20 2.27 23.26
CA PHE A 13 -37.44 1.15 22.63
C PHE A 13 -35.99 1.62 22.24
N PHE A 14 -34.97 0.73 22.29
CA PHE A 14 -33.67 0.65 21.51
C PHE A 14 -32.74 1.90 21.39
N SER A 15 -31.40 1.86 21.43
CA SER A 15 -30.38 0.87 21.03
C SER A 15 -28.98 1.23 21.60
N LEU A 16 -28.08 0.24 21.62
CA LEU A 16 -26.59 0.28 21.64
C LEU A 16 -25.91 1.66 21.53
N THR A 17 -24.96 1.94 22.44
CA THR A 17 -23.50 1.97 22.16
C THR A 17 -22.69 2.25 23.44
N PHE A 18 -21.47 1.71 23.47
CA PHE A 18 -20.46 1.91 24.51
C PHE A 18 -20.20 3.39 24.81
N ILE A 19 -20.14 3.75 26.09
CA ILE A 19 -19.57 5.02 26.55
C ILE A 19 -18.17 4.73 27.11
N SER A 20 -17.16 5.19 26.39
CA SER A 20 -15.89 5.62 26.97
C SER A 20 -15.96 7.13 27.19
N SER A 21 -15.86 7.61 28.42
CA SER A 21 -15.45 9.00 28.69
C SER A 21 -15.18 9.25 30.18
N ALA A 22 -13.93 9.57 30.48
CA ALA A 22 -13.47 10.44 31.58
C ALA A 22 -12.05 10.88 31.20
N SER A 23 -11.90 11.92 30.37
CA SER A 23 -11.85 13.36 30.71
C SER A 23 -10.53 13.79 31.35
N ALA A 24 -9.64 14.30 30.49
CA ALA A 24 -8.78 15.46 30.79
C ALA A 24 -8.50 16.12 29.45
N GLN A 25 -9.41 17.02 29.06
CA GLN A 25 -9.28 17.89 27.90
C GLN A 25 -8.70 19.20 28.42
N ASP A 26 -7.38 19.32 28.44
CA ASP A 26 -6.72 20.62 28.45
C ASP A 26 -6.57 21.06 26.99
N ASN A 27 -7.66 21.60 26.44
CA ASN A 27 -7.57 22.45 25.27
C ASN A 27 -6.82 23.71 25.70
N VAL A 28 -5.52 23.75 25.46
CA VAL A 28 -4.74 24.99 25.51
C VAL A 28 -5.12 25.79 24.28
N ASP A 29 -6.04 26.74 24.45
CA ASP A 29 -6.26 27.82 23.49
C ASP A 29 -4.96 28.62 23.36
N LEU A 30 -4.21 28.38 22.28
CA LEU A 30 -3.10 29.23 21.85
C LEU A 30 -3.70 30.49 21.23
N ASN A 31 -4.00 31.48 22.08
CA ASN A 31 -4.44 32.79 21.62
C ASN A 31 -3.20 33.58 21.14
N LEU A 32 -2.82 33.39 19.88
CA LEU A 32 -1.77 34.14 19.20
C LEU A 32 -2.39 35.33 18.47
N THR A 33 -2.51 36.45 19.18
CA THR A 33 -2.69 37.76 18.54
C THR A 33 -1.76 38.73 19.24
N ASP A 34 -0.51 38.78 18.78
CA ASP A 34 0.32 39.96 19.00
C ASP A 34 -0.07 40.99 17.94
N GLU A 35 -0.83 42.00 18.34
CA GLU A 35 -1.42 43.01 17.43
C GLU A 35 -0.39 43.99 16.84
N ASN A 36 0.92 43.75 17.03
CA ASN A 36 2.00 44.56 16.45
C ASN A 36 3.00 43.75 15.58
N ALA A 37 2.72 42.49 15.25
CA ALA A 37 3.59 41.70 14.40
C ALA A 37 3.18 41.80 12.92
N ASP A 38 4.10 42.24 12.08
CA ASP A 38 4.00 42.16 10.63
C ASP A 38 3.86 40.68 10.21
N ILE A 39 2.74 40.34 9.55
CA ILE A 39 2.39 38.97 9.16
C ILE A 39 2.94 38.69 7.76
N ILE A 40 3.79 37.68 7.62
CA ILE A 40 4.28 37.19 6.32
C ILE A 40 3.90 35.71 6.16
N GLU A 41 3.03 35.43 5.18
CA GLU A 41 2.68 34.06 4.75
C GLU A 41 3.66 33.61 3.65
N ILE A 42 4.23 32.42 3.78
CA ILE A 42 5.15 31.82 2.78
C ILE A 42 4.48 30.56 2.23
N ASP A 43 3.83 30.68 1.06
CA ASP A 43 3.08 29.60 0.41
C ASP A 43 3.80 28.97 -0.81
N ASP A 44 4.86 29.61 -1.36
CA ASP A 44 5.65 29.07 -2.49
C ASP A 44 7.12 29.55 -2.46
N CYS A 45 8.07 28.70 -2.91
CA CYS A 45 9.51 29.02 -3.00
C CYS A 45 9.82 30.17 -3.98
N SER A 46 8.86 30.60 -4.78
CA SER A 46 9.02 31.67 -5.77
C SER A 46 8.87 33.08 -5.19
N ASP A 47 8.30 33.23 -3.99
CA ASP A 47 8.14 34.52 -3.30
C ASP A 47 9.42 35.00 -2.58
N LEU A 48 10.47 34.17 -2.58
CA LEU A 48 11.75 34.44 -1.91
C LEU A 48 12.70 35.36 -2.71
N ILE A 49 12.25 35.94 -3.82
CA ILE A 49 13.00 36.95 -4.59
C ILE A 49 12.15 38.22 -4.71
N ALA A 50 12.15 39.05 -3.67
CA ALA A 50 11.81 40.47 -3.76
C ALA A 50 12.84 41.23 -2.92
N ASP A 51 13.89 41.72 -3.56
CA ASP A 51 14.00 43.08 -4.09
C ASP A 51 14.56 44.03 -3.03
N ASP A 52 15.82 44.36 -3.25
CA ASP A 52 16.62 45.33 -2.53
C ASP A 52 16.15 46.73 -2.96
N SER A 53 15.05 47.25 -2.41
CA SER A 53 14.85 48.70 -2.26
C SER A 53 13.62 49.09 -1.44
N CYS A 54 13.86 50.03 -0.51
CA CYS A 54 12.93 51.02 0.02
C CYS A 54 11.84 50.54 1.01
N CYS A 55 12.19 50.53 2.30
CA CYS A 55 11.63 51.40 3.35
C CYS A 55 12.05 50.85 4.72
N ASP A 56 13.04 51.48 5.35
CA ASP A 56 13.27 51.37 6.80
C ASP A 56 12.06 51.94 7.54
N ASP A 57 11.26 51.10 8.22
CA ASP A 57 10.83 51.26 9.62
C ASP A 57 9.83 50.15 10.02
N GLU A 58 10.36 49.02 10.49
CA GLU A 58 9.61 47.94 11.15
C GLU A 58 10.59 47.31 12.18
N SER A 59 10.84 48.01 13.29
CA SER A 59 11.94 47.71 14.23
C SER A 59 11.64 46.63 15.30
N GLY A 60 10.49 45.98 15.22
CA GLY A 60 10.05 44.93 16.15
C GLY A 60 10.32 43.51 15.63
N PRO A 61 10.25 42.49 16.52
CA PRO A 61 10.24 41.09 16.12
C PRO A 61 9.08 40.79 15.18
N LYS A 62 9.34 40.04 14.10
CA LYS A 62 8.32 39.62 13.12
C LYS A 62 7.88 38.18 13.35
N THR A 63 6.71 37.83 12.83
CA THR A 63 6.19 36.45 12.86
C THR A 63 6.03 35.89 11.45
N TYR A 64 6.70 34.78 11.18
CA TYR A 64 6.65 34.06 9.91
C TYR A 64 5.79 32.82 10.05
N TYR A 65 4.82 32.63 9.16
CA TYR A 65 4.03 31.41 9.09
C TYR A 65 4.53 30.55 7.94
N VAL A 66 4.83 29.28 8.26
CA VAL A 66 5.33 28.31 7.27
C VAL A 66 4.38 27.13 7.24
N ALA A 67 3.86 26.84 6.06
CA ALA A 67 3.09 25.63 5.75
C ALA A 67 3.96 24.63 4.96
N PRO A 68 3.64 23.32 5.00
CA PRO A 68 4.28 22.36 4.12
C PRO A 68 3.77 22.54 2.68
N ASP A 69 4.69 22.43 1.72
CA ASP A 69 4.32 22.27 0.31
C ASP A 69 3.50 20.96 0.14
N PRO A 70 2.26 21.02 -0.41
CA PRO A 70 1.42 19.85 -0.61
C PRO A 70 2.01 18.77 -1.52
N GLU A 71 2.85 19.14 -2.49
CA GLU A 71 3.48 18.20 -3.43
C GLU A 71 4.80 17.65 -2.86
N ASN A 72 5.55 18.49 -2.15
CA ASN A 72 6.86 18.14 -1.61
C ASN A 72 7.01 18.65 -0.18
N PRO A 73 6.41 18.01 0.84
CA PRO A 73 6.39 18.54 2.22
C PRO A 73 7.81 18.68 2.78
N ASN A 74 8.39 19.86 2.55
CA ASN A 74 9.71 20.32 2.98
C ASN A 74 10.88 19.37 2.63
N GLN A 75 11.01 18.93 1.37
CA GLN A 75 12.12 18.05 0.96
C GLN A 75 13.47 18.79 0.89
N VAL A 76 14.60 18.06 0.94
CA VAL A 76 15.97 18.61 0.80
C VAL A 76 16.16 19.47 -0.46
N GLN A 77 15.46 19.13 -1.54
CA GLN A 77 15.54 19.83 -2.83
C GLN A 77 14.65 21.08 -2.90
N ALA A 78 13.72 21.25 -1.96
CA ALA A 78 12.78 22.37 -1.86
C ALA A 78 12.40 22.62 -0.37
N PRO A 79 13.33 23.13 0.46
CA PRO A 79 13.06 23.32 1.88
C PRO A 79 12.16 24.54 2.10
N THR A 80 11.07 24.38 2.85
CA THR A 80 10.16 25.48 3.23
C THR A 80 10.49 26.08 4.59
N VAL A 81 11.11 25.31 5.50
CA VAL A 81 11.39 25.74 6.88
C VAL A 81 12.76 26.40 7.06
N GLN A 82 13.83 25.83 6.48
CA GLN A 82 15.18 26.39 6.66
C GLN A 82 15.31 27.81 6.07
N PRO A 83 14.75 28.13 4.88
CA PRO A 83 14.78 29.50 4.37
C PRO A 83 14.07 30.52 5.28
N ALA A 84 12.98 30.12 5.94
CA ALA A 84 12.32 30.99 6.92
C ALA A 84 13.25 31.29 8.12
N ILE A 85 14.00 30.29 8.60
CA ILE A 85 15.03 30.47 9.63
C ILE A 85 16.17 31.38 9.14
N ASP A 86 16.62 31.18 7.90
CA ASP A 86 17.74 31.93 7.33
C ASP A 86 17.38 33.41 7.14
N ASN A 87 16.14 33.71 6.71
CA ASN A 87 15.65 35.07 6.47
C ASN A 87 15.19 35.81 7.72
N ALA A 88 14.84 35.10 8.80
CA ALA A 88 14.46 35.70 10.07
C ALA A 88 15.63 36.47 10.72
N LYS A 89 15.30 37.57 11.41
CA LYS A 89 16.21 38.36 12.26
C LYS A 89 16.22 37.79 13.68
N PRO A 90 17.28 38.05 14.48
CA PRO A 90 17.30 37.66 15.88
C PRO A 90 16.11 38.26 16.65
N GLY A 91 15.39 37.41 17.38
CA GLY A 91 14.19 37.76 18.14
C GLY A 91 12.88 37.39 17.43
N ASP A 92 12.92 37.11 16.13
CA ASP A 92 11.72 36.79 15.34
C ASP A 92 11.10 35.44 15.75
N THR A 93 9.81 35.31 15.40
CA THR A 93 9.01 34.11 15.62
C THR A 93 8.75 33.37 14.30
N ILE A 94 8.89 32.05 14.31
CA ILE A 94 8.55 31.17 13.19
C ILE A 94 7.49 30.19 13.67
N VAL A 95 6.33 30.17 13.00
CA VAL A 95 5.19 29.31 13.31
C VAL A 95 5.05 28.26 12.22
N LEU A 96 5.21 26.99 12.59
CA LEU A 96 5.05 25.84 11.70
C LEU A 96 3.65 25.24 11.85
N ASN A 97 2.93 25.15 10.72
CA ASN A 97 1.60 24.58 10.66
C ASN A 97 1.52 23.41 9.67
N GLY A 98 1.37 22.19 10.18
CA GLY A 98 1.15 21.00 9.35
C GLY A 98 2.21 19.90 9.54
N THR A 99 2.30 18.98 8.59
CA THR A 99 3.24 17.84 8.64
C THR A 99 4.42 18.09 7.71
N PHE A 100 5.62 18.14 8.27
CA PHE A 100 6.87 18.37 7.55
C PHE A 100 7.71 17.09 7.49
N VAL A 101 8.37 16.84 6.35
CA VAL A 101 9.31 15.73 6.19
C VAL A 101 10.70 16.31 5.92
N HIS A 102 11.44 16.66 6.97
CA HIS A 102 12.80 17.18 6.86
C HIS A 102 13.66 16.89 8.08
N CYS A 103 14.95 16.65 7.88
CA CYS A 103 15.95 16.49 8.93
C CYS A 103 17.03 17.57 8.77
N HIS A 104 17.52 18.10 9.91
CA HIS A 104 18.62 19.07 10.03
C HIS A 104 18.26 20.57 9.89
N PHE A 105 17.27 21.07 10.62
CA PHE A 105 17.10 22.53 10.75
C PHE A 105 18.20 23.12 11.64
N MET A 106 18.93 24.10 11.10
CA MET A 106 19.94 24.84 11.84
C MET A 106 19.37 26.17 12.30
N ILE A 107 19.33 26.35 13.62
CA ILE A 107 18.96 27.60 14.28
C ILE A 107 20.25 28.24 14.78
N ASN A 108 20.68 29.31 14.12
CA ASN A 108 21.96 29.98 14.35
C ASN A 108 21.85 31.42 14.85
N LYS A 109 20.68 31.77 15.37
CA LYS A 109 20.34 33.07 15.94
C LYS A 109 19.18 32.88 16.92
N THR A 110 19.00 33.81 17.86
CA THR A 110 17.89 33.76 18.82
C THR A 110 16.55 33.80 18.08
N LEU A 111 15.72 32.77 18.20
CA LEU A 111 14.40 32.71 17.58
C LEU A 111 13.37 32.10 18.54
N THR A 112 12.09 32.41 18.30
CA THR A 112 10.97 31.67 18.88
C THR A 112 10.36 30.78 17.79
N ILE A 113 10.38 29.46 17.98
CA ILE A 113 9.88 28.51 16.99
C ILE A 113 8.73 27.73 17.59
N LEU A 114 7.55 27.90 17.00
CA LEU A 114 6.28 27.38 17.50
C LEU A 114 5.68 26.40 16.51
N ALA A 115 5.02 25.37 17.04
CA ALA A 115 4.15 24.48 16.29
C ALA A 115 2.69 24.74 16.68
N THR A 116 1.83 24.86 15.68
CA THR A 116 0.38 24.82 15.91
C THR A 116 -0.07 23.41 16.35
N PRO A 117 -1.22 23.26 17.02
CA PRO A 117 -1.72 21.95 17.43
C PRO A 117 -1.83 20.98 16.24
N GLY A 118 -1.24 19.79 16.38
CA GLY A 118 -1.21 18.78 15.32
C GLY A 118 -0.02 18.87 14.36
N THR A 119 0.83 19.90 14.48
CA THR A 119 2.07 19.99 13.69
C THR A 119 3.01 18.84 14.04
N SER A 120 3.47 18.13 13.01
CA SER A 120 4.38 16.99 13.15
C SER A 120 5.60 17.12 12.25
N VAL A 121 6.78 16.76 12.76
CA VAL A 121 8.02 16.79 11.98
C VAL A 121 8.62 15.39 11.91
N GLY A 122 8.74 14.88 10.68
CA GLY A 122 9.34 13.60 10.33
C GLY A 122 10.76 13.72 9.79
N VAL A 123 11.57 12.67 9.97
CA VAL A 123 12.92 12.62 9.38
C VAL A 123 12.89 12.26 7.89
N CYS A 124 13.88 12.71 7.10
CA CYS A 124 14.01 12.28 5.71
C CYS A 124 14.53 10.83 5.61
N PRO A 125 13.98 10.01 4.70
CA PRO A 125 14.47 8.65 4.45
C PRO A 125 15.86 8.53 3.81
N HIS A 126 16.40 9.62 3.24
CA HIS A 126 17.51 9.55 2.26
C HIS A 126 18.91 9.92 2.80
N HIS A 127 19.03 10.41 4.04
CA HIS A 127 20.32 10.85 4.64
C HIS A 127 20.80 9.97 5.79
N THR A 128 20.47 8.67 5.78
CA THR A 128 21.06 7.73 6.75
C THR A 128 22.55 7.46 6.49
N HIS A 129 23.20 8.04 5.48
CA HIS A 129 24.62 7.76 5.23
C HIS A 129 25.58 8.57 6.10
N MET A 130 26.12 7.87 7.10
CA MET A 130 27.50 7.92 7.62
C MET A 130 28.07 9.30 7.98
N MET A 131 28.14 9.69 9.27
CA MET A 131 29.25 10.48 9.82
C MET A 131 29.37 10.33 11.36
N LYS A 132 30.54 10.69 11.88
CA LYS A 132 31.09 10.30 13.19
C LYS A 132 30.96 11.49 14.14
N TYR A 133 30.47 11.26 15.36
CA TYR A 133 30.33 12.24 16.44
C TYR A 133 31.35 13.40 16.37
N GLY A 134 30.88 14.62 16.02
CA GLY A 134 31.69 15.83 16.01
C GLY A 134 32.34 16.24 14.68
N SER A 135 31.81 15.82 13.52
CA SER A 135 32.35 16.21 12.20
C SER A 135 31.78 17.50 11.60
N GLY A 136 30.68 18.05 12.11
CA GLY A 136 30.13 19.34 11.65
C GLY A 136 28.61 19.44 11.73
N PRO A 137 28.01 20.52 11.19
CA PRO A 137 26.56 20.77 11.17
C PRO A 137 25.73 19.82 10.28
N GLU A 138 26.29 18.67 9.89
CA GLU A 138 25.68 17.65 9.01
C GLU A 138 25.25 16.34 9.72
N ASP A 139 25.53 16.16 11.02
CA ASP A 139 25.34 14.94 11.83
C ASP A 139 23.95 14.79 12.53
N HIS A 140 22.89 15.47 12.11
CA HIS A 140 21.90 15.98 13.09
C HIS A 140 20.53 15.29 13.15
N GLY A 141 19.89 15.44 14.29
CA GLY A 141 18.46 15.26 14.49
C GLY A 141 17.60 16.25 13.70
N VAL A 142 16.40 16.53 14.22
CA VAL A 142 15.43 17.41 13.53
C VAL A 142 15.81 18.88 13.70
N PHE A 143 16.09 19.33 14.92
CA PHE A 143 16.54 20.70 15.20
C PHE A 143 17.93 20.70 15.84
N TYR A 144 18.81 21.56 15.33
CA TYR A 144 20.08 21.94 15.95
C TYR A 144 20.04 23.42 16.33
N ILE A 145 20.15 23.71 17.63
CA ILE A 145 20.26 25.06 18.19
C ILE A 145 21.74 25.32 18.44
N SER A 146 22.36 26.11 17.58
CA SER A 146 23.82 26.32 17.60
C SER A 146 24.25 27.36 18.66
N PRO A 147 25.56 27.48 18.97
CA PRO A 147 26.06 28.41 19.99
C PRO A 147 25.73 29.89 19.79
N GLN A 148 25.29 30.28 18.60
CA GLN A 148 24.87 31.65 18.28
C GLN A 148 23.40 31.92 18.62
N ALA A 149 22.64 30.89 19.00
CA ALA A 149 21.19 30.93 19.17
C ALA A 149 20.76 30.97 20.64
N ASN A 150 21.52 31.65 21.51
CA ASN A 150 21.18 31.79 22.93
C ASN A 150 19.79 32.43 23.10
N GLY A 151 19.01 31.95 24.07
CA GLY A 151 17.65 32.44 24.33
C GLY A 151 16.56 31.88 23.40
N THR A 152 16.89 30.88 22.56
CA THR A 152 15.92 30.28 21.63
C THR A 152 14.81 29.53 22.36
N VAL A 153 13.57 29.66 21.87
CA VAL A 153 12.41 28.92 22.34
C VAL A 153 11.95 27.95 21.26
N LEU A 154 11.74 26.67 21.61
CA LEU A 154 11.16 25.65 20.73
C LEU A 154 9.96 25.01 21.41
N LYS A 155 8.76 25.15 20.82
CA LYS A 155 7.51 24.78 21.49
C LYS A 155 6.48 24.09 20.60
N GLY A 156 5.84 23.04 21.13
CA GLY A 156 4.60 22.46 20.58
C GLY A 156 4.77 21.33 19.56
N PHE A 157 6.00 20.87 19.32
CA PHE A 157 6.29 19.93 18.23
C PHE A 157 6.00 18.47 18.60
N SER A 158 5.40 17.75 17.64
CA SER A 158 5.40 16.29 17.64
C SER A 158 6.43 15.75 16.65
N PHE A 159 7.47 15.11 17.15
CA PHE A 159 8.49 14.45 16.35
C PHE A 159 8.04 13.02 16.06
N THR A 160 7.94 12.66 14.78
CA THR A 160 7.56 11.32 14.34
C THR A 160 8.71 10.72 13.53
N ASN A 161 9.04 9.45 13.73
CA ASN A 161 10.09 8.84 12.93
C ASN A 161 9.80 7.36 12.68
N ASP A 162 9.76 6.98 11.39
CA ASP A 162 9.73 5.60 10.93
C ASP A 162 11.14 5.21 10.45
N PHE A 163 12.04 4.79 11.35
CA PHE A 163 13.39 4.42 10.93
C PHE A 163 13.40 3.11 10.13
N TYR A 164 14.00 3.15 8.94
CA TYR A 164 14.34 1.98 8.13
C TYR A 164 15.86 1.81 8.02
N TYR A 165 16.29 0.55 8.14
CA TYR A 165 17.64 -0.01 8.25
C TYR A 165 18.81 0.67 7.47
N ILE A 166 20.00 0.67 8.10
CA ILE A 166 21.29 0.46 7.41
C ILE A 166 22.23 -0.44 8.21
N ALA A 167 23.05 -1.21 7.49
CA ALA A 167 23.97 -2.19 8.03
C ALA A 167 25.22 -1.52 8.62
N ASN A 168 25.65 -2.04 9.78
CA ASN A 168 27.03 -2.07 10.28
C ASN A 168 27.62 -0.90 11.09
N ASP A 169 26.90 0.19 11.38
CA ASP A 169 27.46 1.26 12.23
C ASP A 169 26.56 1.64 13.42
N VAL A 170 27.21 2.10 14.50
CA VAL A 170 26.58 2.60 15.74
C VAL A 170 26.18 4.05 15.50
N TYR A 171 24.88 4.31 15.43
CA TYR A 171 24.30 5.65 15.26
C TYR A 171 23.64 6.11 16.55
N ASN A 172 23.71 7.41 16.84
CA ASN A 172 23.02 8.03 17.96
C ASN A 172 22.19 9.23 17.47
N PRO A 173 21.07 8.99 16.75
CA PRO A 173 20.26 10.07 16.25
C PRO A 173 19.45 10.69 17.38
N PHE A 174 19.09 11.95 17.18
CA PHE A 174 18.37 12.72 18.17
C PHE A 174 17.19 13.51 17.58
N GLY A 175 16.30 14.00 18.44
CA GLY A 175 15.22 14.88 18.01
C GLY A 175 15.67 16.34 17.99
N VAL A 176 16.14 16.82 19.13
CA VAL A 176 16.63 18.20 19.32
C VAL A 176 18.04 18.16 19.92
N TYR A 177 18.96 18.96 19.37
CA TYR A 177 20.29 19.18 19.94
C TYR A 177 20.49 20.64 20.26
N VAL A 178 20.92 20.90 21.48
CA VAL A 178 21.11 22.24 22.04
C VAL A 178 22.58 22.43 22.35
N ASP A 179 23.19 23.44 21.73
CA ASP A 179 24.57 23.89 21.95
C ASP A 179 24.61 25.38 22.31
N ALA A 180 23.55 25.87 22.96
CA ALA A 180 23.30 27.28 23.24
C ALA A 180 22.78 27.48 24.67
N ASP A 181 22.99 28.66 25.23
CA ASP A 181 22.53 29.02 26.58
C ASP A 181 21.09 29.57 26.57
N ASP A 182 20.44 29.55 27.74
CA ASP A 182 19.13 30.18 28.00
C ASP A 182 17.99 29.64 27.10
N VAL A 183 18.07 28.38 26.67
CA VAL A 183 17.10 27.75 25.76
C VAL A 183 15.86 27.24 26.48
N VAL A 184 14.69 27.36 25.84
CA VAL A 184 13.42 26.80 26.34
C VAL A 184 12.88 25.75 25.37
N LEU A 185 12.65 24.54 25.88
CA LEU A 185 12.01 23.43 25.18
C LEU A 185 10.69 23.09 25.88
N GLU A 186 9.56 23.27 25.21
CA GLU A 186 8.24 23.12 25.83
C GLU A 186 7.24 22.34 24.97
N ASN A 187 6.39 21.50 25.59
CA ASN A 187 5.30 20.80 24.91
C ASN A 187 5.78 19.96 23.71
N LEU A 188 6.85 19.19 23.91
CA LEU A 188 7.44 18.36 22.86
C LEU A 188 7.00 16.91 23.03
N THR A 189 6.48 16.32 21.95
CA THR A 189 6.13 14.90 21.92
C THR A 189 7.06 14.18 20.96
N PHE A 190 7.65 13.09 21.39
CA PHE A 190 8.58 12.29 20.61
C PHE A 190 7.98 10.90 20.40
N ASN A 191 7.34 10.68 19.25
CA ASN A 191 6.69 9.43 18.86
C ASN A 191 7.62 8.63 17.92
N TRP A 192 8.48 7.79 18.48
CA TRP A 192 9.46 7.04 17.68
C TRP A 192 8.91 5.66 17.33
N VAL A 193 8.77 5.37 16.03
CA VAL A 193 8.44 4.05 15.50
C VAL A 193 9.76 3.32 15.27
N GLY A 194 9.90 2.19 15.95
CA GLY A 194 11.17 1.52 16.21
C GLY A 194 11.92 0.97 15.00
N VAL A 195 13.11 0.45 15.30
CA VAL A 195 14.00 -0.25 14.38
C VAL A 195 13.29 -1.44 13.74
N LYS A 196 13.19 -1.47 12.41
CA LYS A 196 12.87 -2.71 11.68
C LYS A 196 14.17 -3.39 11.22
N ARG A 197 14.50 -4.56 11.78
CA ARG A 197 15.51 -5.46 11.19
C ARG A 197 15.01 -6.90 11.09
N GLU A 198 15.13 -7.48 9.90
CA GLU A 198 14.79 -8.88 9.59
C GLU A 198 15.91 -9.89 9.93
N THR A 199 16.68 -9.70 11.01
CA THR A 199 17.70 -10.70 11.40
C THR A 199 17.68 -11.04 12.89
N SER A 200 17.94 -12.31 13.18
CA SER A 200 17.66 -13.02 14.44
C SER A 200 18.63 -12.75 15.61
N LYS A 201 19.32 -11.61 15.63
CA LYS A 201 20.23 -11.22 16.72
C LYS A 201 20.21 -9.70 16.94
N PHE A 202 19.10 -9.20 17.48
CA PHE A 202 18.95 -7.80 17.87
C PHE A 202 18.81 -7.74 19.40
N ASP A 203 19.68 -6.97 20.06
CA ASP A 203 19.46 -6.50 21.42
C ASP A 203 19.03 -5.03 21.35
N PRO A 204 17.79 -4.68 21.74
CA PRO A 204 17.33 -3.30 21.80
C PRO A 204 18.21 -2.38 22.67
N GLU A 205 19.02 -2.93 23.58
CA GLU A 205 19.94 -2.16 24.43
C GLU A 205 21.19 -1.63 23.71
N ASP A 206 21.52 -2.16 22.51
CA ASP A 206 22.74 -1.78 21.76
C ASP A 206 22.67 -0.40 21.07
N PHE A 207 21.49 0.24 21.01
CA PHE A 207 21.32 1.56 20.37
C PHE A 207 20.81 2.61 21.34
N GLN A 208 21.61 3.62 21.65
CA GLN A 208 21.16 4.79 22.40
C GLN A 208 20.57 5.81 21.43
N PHE A 209 19.25 5.99 21.47
CA PHE A 209 18.55 7.10 20.81
C PHE A 209 18.28 8.18 21.87
N ASN A 210 18.49 9.45 21.52
CA ASN A 210 18.31 10.58 22.44
C ASN A 210 17.21 11.52 21.96
N ALA A 211 16.10 11.67 22.68
CA ALA A 211 15.08 12.64 22.25
C ALA A 211 15.63 14.08 22.26
N ILE A 212 16.38 14.44 23.31
CA ILE A 212 17.05 15.73 23.45
C ILE A 212 18.52 15.51 23.84
N ILE A 213 19.45 16.21 23.16
CA ILE A 213 20.85 16.32 23.57
C ILE A 213 21.12 17.77 23.99
N LEU A 214 21.72 17.94 25.15
CA LEU A 214 22.18 19.20 25.71
C LEU A 214 23.70 19.17 25.77
N ASN A 215 24.38 19.99 24.98
CA ASN A 215 25.83 20.03 24.90
C ASN A 215 26.32 21.45 25.22
N ASN A 216 27.33 21.59 26.08
CA ASN A 216 27.96 22.88 26.42
C ASN A 216 26.95 24.03 26.70
N THR A 217 25.82 23.72 27.32
CA THR A 217 24.71 24.67 27.54
C THR A 217 24.53 25.01 29.01
N ASN A 218 24.11 26.23 29.28
CA ASN A 218 23.69 26.73 30.57
C ASN A 218 22.24 27.23 30.54
N ASN A 219 21.53 27.11 31.66
CA ASN A 219 20.18 27.67 31.86
C ASN A 219 19.11 27.15 30.87
N THR A 220 19.12 25.86 30.53
CA THR A 220 18.04 25.29 29.69
C THR A 220 16.80 24.95 30.53
N LEU A 221 15.63 25.36 30.06
CA LEU A 221 14.33 24.97 30.60
C LEU A 221 13.66 23.93 29.72
N ILE A 222 13.24 22.80 30.31
CA ILE A 222 12.52 21.72 29.61
C ILE A 222 11.20 21.44 30.33
N ARG A 223 10.07 21.57 29.64
CA ARG A 223 8.74 21.33 30.26
C ARG A 223 7.80 20.57 29.35
N ASN A 224 6.97 19.71 29.96
CA ASN A 224 5.88 18.99 29.28
C ASN A 224 6.39 18.19 28.07
N VAL A 225 7.38 17.33 28.30
CA VAL A 225 7.95 16.48 27.24
C VAL A 225 7.45 15.06 27.42
N VAL A 226 6.92 14.48 26.34
CA VAL A 226 6.48 13.09 26.29
C VAL A 226 7.38 12.34 25.31
N VAL A 227 7.99 11.24 25.76
CA VAL A 227 8.88 10.45 24.92
C VAL A 227 8.43 9.00 24.81
N GLY A 228 8.17 8.55 23.58
CA GLY A 228 7.89 7.17 23.25
C GLY A 228 9.11 6.44 22.69
N ASN A 229 9.36 5.22 23.19
CA ASN A 229 10.30 4.24 22.62
C ASN A 229 11.75 4.71 22.40
N VAL A 230 12.39 5.39 23.37
CA VAL A 230 13.84 5.67 23.34
C VAL A 230 14.54 5.08 24.57
N ASN A 231 15.84 4.80 24.43
CA ASN A 231 16.69 4.29 25.51
C ASN A 231 17.19 5.41 26.46
N SER A 232 17.31 6.66 25.97
CA SER A 232 17.69 7.84 26.76
C SER A 232 16.82 9.05 26.39
N PHE A 233 16.14 9.66 27.36
CA PHE A 233 15.19 10.77 27.09
C PHE A 233 15.90 12.12 26.89
N ILE A 234 16.84 12.45 27.76
CA ILE A 234 17.61 13.69 27.74
C ILE A 234 19.06 13.32 28.08
N ASN A 235 19.99 13.64 27.20
CA ASN A 235 21.42 13.43 27.42
C ASN A 235 22.13 14.77 27.56
N SER A 236 22.89 14.94 28.64
CA SER A 236 23.57 16.20 28.98
C SER A 236 25.09 16.03 29.01
N ILE A 237 25.79 16.84 28.22
CA ILE A 237 27.25 16.86 28.06
C ILE A 237 27.72 18.27 28.40
N ASN A 238 28.52 18.43 29.46
CA ASN A 238 29.01 19.74 29.93
C ASN A 238 27.90 20.79 30.10
N ALA A 239 26.72 20.37 30.58
CA ALA A 239 25.57 21.25 30.75
C ALA A 239 25.36 21.64 32.22
N SER A 240 24.85 22.85 32.48
CA SER A 240 24.60 23.36 33.84
C SER A 240 23.26 24.11 33.93
N ASN A 241 22.70 24.18 35.15
CA ASN A 241 21.41 24.84 35.45
C ASN A 241 20.22 24.37 34.58
N ILE A 242 20.09 23.06 34.38
CA ILE A 242 18.99 22.46 33.61
C ILE A 242 17.77 22.26 34.51
N ASN A 243 16.66 22.89 34.17
CA ASN A 243 15.39 22.77 34.89
C ASN A 243 14.39 21.96 34.06
N SER A 244 14.03 20.76 34.52
CA SER A 244 13.10 19.86 33.82
C SER A 244 11.85 19.57 34.65
N ASN A 245 10.66 19.73 34.06
CA ASN A 245 9.38 19.44 34.72
C ASN A 245 8.41 18.73 33.77
N ASN A 246 7.56 17.84 34.32
CA ASN A 246 6.56 17.08 33.56
C ASN A 246 7.16 16.33 32.36
N ILE A 247 8.25 15.60 32.60
CA ILE A 247 8.88 14.72 31.62
C ILE A 247 8.34 13.31 31.82
N SER A 248 7.73 12.73 30.80
CA SER A 248 7.15 11.38 30.86
C SER A 248 7.68 10.50 29.74
N SER A 249 7.80 9.21 30.03
CA SER A 249 8.10 8.21 29.01
C SER A 249 6.95 7.23 28.89
N VAL A 250 6.55 6.96 27.64
CA VAL A 250 5.49 6.03 27.31
C VAL A 250 6.10 4.96 26.42
N LYS A 251 6.45 3.80 26.98
CA LYS A 251 6.83 2.65 26.15
C LYS A 251 5.58 2.20 25.39
N ALA A 252 5.55 2.37 24.07
CA ALA A 252 4.55 1.70 23.27
C ALA A 252 4.98 0.24 23.17
N GLU A 253 4.06 -0.70 23.40
CA GLU A 253 4.34 -2.10 23.13
C GLU A 253 4.62 -2.25 21.63
N ILE A 254 5.88 -2.53 21.26
CA ILE A 254 6.23 -2.89 19.89
C ILE A 254 5.66 -4.28 19.65
N LYS A 255 4.47 -4.35 19.05
CA LYS A 255 3.88 -5.62 18.65
C LYS A 255 4.54 -6.09 17.37
N GLU A 256 5.36 -7.13 17.48
CA GLU A 256 5.96 -7.77 16.30
C GLU A 256 4.86 -8.45 15.48
N LEU A 257 4.64 -7.97 14.25
CA LEU A 257 3.68 -8.59 13.33
C LEU A 257 4.21 -9.92 12.80
N VAL A 258 3.35 -10.93 12.77
CA VAL A 258 3.71 -12.25 12.26
C VAL A 258 3.72 -12.23 10.73
N ALA A 259 4.72 -12.85 10.09
CA ALA A 259 4.76 -12.90 8.63
C ALA A 259 3.61 -13.76 8.08
N SER A 260 2.92 -13.28 7.04
CA SER A 260 1.92 -14.06 6.32
C SER A 260 2.48 -14.69 5.04
N VAL A 261 1.88 -15.79 4.61
CA VAL A 261 2.27 -16.55 3.42
C VAL A 261 1.02 -16.93 2.64
N ILE A 262 0.97 -16.51 1.37
CA ILE A 262 -0.05 -16.93 0.42
C ILE A 262 0.43 -18.16 -0.36
N ILE A 263 -0.38 -19.22 -0.34
CA ILE A 263 -0.20 -20.41 -1.16
C ILE A 263 -1.28 -20.41 -2.25
N ALA A 264 -0.85 -20.36 -3.50
CA ALA A 264 -1.69 -20.53 -4.68
C ALA A 264 -0.91 -21.37 -5.71
N SER A 265 -1.57 -22.38 -6.27
CA SER A 265 -1.01 -23.27 -7.29
C SER A 265 -1.62 -23.00 -8.66
N ASP A 266 -0.88 -23.30 -9.71
CA ASP A 266 -1.38 -23.16 -11.07
C ASP A 266 -2.60 -24.04 -11.33
N LEU A 267 -3.56 -23.50 -12.09
CA LEU A 267 -4.82 -24.17 -12.41
C LEU A 267 -4.86 -24.55 -13.89
N ASN A 268 -5.08 -25.83 -14.19
CA ASN A 268 -5.23 -26.31 -15.55
C ASN A 268 -6.70 -26.68 -15.82
N ILE A 269 -7.33 -26.08 -16.83
CA ILE A 269 -8.72 -26.34 -17.19
C ILE A 269 -8.90 -26.49 -18.70
N LEU A 270 -10.04 -27.03 -19.14
CA LEU A 270 -10.42 -27.03 -20.56
C LEU A 270 -11.32 -25.83 -20.87
N ALA A 271 -11.22 -25.33 -22.10
CA ALA A 271 -12.10 -24.27 -22.58
C ALA A 271 -13.60 -24.64 -22.38
N GLY A 272 -14.33 -23.70 -21.79
CA GLY A 272 -15.75 -23.81 -21.42
C GLY A 272 -16.01 -24.38 -20.03
N ASP A 273 -15.01 -24.94 -19.34
CA ASP A 273 -15.17 -25.43 -17.97
C ASP A 273 -15.24 -24.26 -16.98
N SER A 274 -16.04 -24.44 -15.94
CA SER A 274 -16.06 -23.57 -14.76
C SER A 274 -15.26 -24.27 -13.66
N SER A 275 -14.32 -23.57 -13.05
CA SER A 275 -13.48 -24.09 -11.97
C SER A 275 -13.22 -22.98 -10.95
N SER A 276 -12.49 -23.29 -9.89
CA SER A 276 -12.06 -22.32 -8.89
C SER A 276 -10.60 -22.50 -8.55
N LEU A 277 -9.83 -21.41 -8.57
CA LEU A 277 -8.52 -21.37 -7.94
C LEU A 277 -8.72 -21.35 -6.42
N GLN A 278 -8.00 -22.23 -5.72
CA GLN A 278 -7.93 -22.22 -4.26
C GLN A 278 -6.68 -21.48 -3.83
N VAL A 279 -6.85 -20.53 -2.91
CA VAL A 279 -5.78 -19.75 -2.31
C VAL A 279 -5.84 -19.97 -0.82
N THR A 280 -4.72 -20.30 -0.19
CA THR A 280 -4.62 -20.45 1.25
C THR A 280 -3.75 -19.34 1.82
N LEU A 281 -4.25 -18.65 2.84
CA LEU A 281 -3.47 -17.71 3.64
C LEU A 281 -3.13 -18.36 4.98
N LYS A 282 -1.85 -18.34 5.33
CA LYS A 282 -1.34 -18.82 6.62
C LYS A 282 -0.27 -17.87 7.14
N ASP A 283 0.11 -18.00 8.40
CA ASP A 283 1.27 -17.31 8.96
C ASP A 283 2.57 -18.13 8.79
N SER A 284 3.70 -17.58 9.24
CA SER A 284 5.01 -18.24 9.25
C SER A 284 5.09 -19.46 10.16
N ASN A 285 4.17 -19.60 11.11
CA ASN A 285 4.06 -20.74 12.02
C ASN A 285 3.11 -21.83 11.48
N ASN A 286 2.60 -21.66 10.26
CA ASN A 286 1.61 -22.51 9.60
C ASN A 286 0.19 -22.45 10.20
N GLN A 287 -0.14 -21.44 11.00
CA GLN A 287 -1.50 -21.17 11.41
C GLN A 287 -2.31 -20.62 10.23
N LEU A 288 -3.50 -21.19 9.99
CA LEU A 288 -4.40 -20.74 8.93
C LEU A 288 -5.11 -19.45 9.35
N LEU A 289 -5.16 -18.47 8.44
CA LEU A 289 -5.70 -17.14 8.73
C LEU A 289 -7.10 -16.99 8.12
N SER A 290 -8.13 -17.12 8.96
CA SER A 290 -9.54 -17.00 8.57
C SER A 290 -10.04 -15.56 8.58
N ASN A 291 -11.11 -15.31 7.83
CA ASN A 291 -11.78 -14.00 7.72
C ASN A 291 -10.85 -12.84 7.31
N LYS A 292 -9.77 -13.14 6.58
CA LYS A 292 -8.85 -12.13 6.04
C LYS A 292 -9.25 -11.81 4.61
N THR A 293 -9.25 -10.53 4.26
CA THR A 293 -9.56 -10.05 2.91
C THR A 293 -8.30 -10.10 2.05
N LEU A 294 -8.40 -10.80 0.93
CA LEU A 294 -7.39 -10.87 -0.12
C LEU A 294 -7.86 -10.09 -1.35
N THR A 295 -6.93 -9.41 -2.02
CA THR A 295 -7.16 -8.81 -3.33
C THR A 295 -6.63 -9.75 -4.40
N VAL A 296 -7.46 -10.08 -5.38
CA VAL A 296 -7.12 -10.95 -6.50
C VAL A 296 -7.23 -10.15 -7.79
N ILE A 297 -6.15 -10.11 -8.55
CA ILE A 297 -6.10 -9.48 -9.87
C ILE A 297 -5.97 -10.58 -10.92
N VAL A 298 -6.90 -10.63 -11.87
CA VAL A 298 -6.91 -11.57 -13.00
C VAL A 298 -7.28 -10.82 -14.28
N ASP A 299 -6.48 -10.99 -15.33
CA ASP A 299 -6.68 -10.30 -16.62
C ASP A 299 -6.83 -8.76 -16.50
N GLY A 300 -6.22 -8.16 -15.47
CA GLY A 300 -6.30 -6.72 -15.16
C GLY A 300 -7.50 -6.31 -14.31
N GLU A 301 -8.46 -7.20 -14.06
CA GLU A 301 -9.61 -6.94 -13.18
C GLU A 301 -9.28 -7.31 -11.73
N SER A 302 -9.59 -6.41 -10.80
CA SER A 302 -9.38 -6.60 -9.36
C SER A 302 -10.66 -7.03 -8.64
N LYS A 303 -10.54 -7.98 -7.72
CA LYS A 303 -11.65 -8.49 -6.90
C LYS A 303 -11.18 -8.80 -5.48
N ALA A 304 -11.98 -8.39 -4.49
CA ALA A 304 -11.80 -8.81 -3.11
C ALA A 304 -12.43 -10.19 -2.85
N VAL A 305 -11.73 -11.05 -2.11
CA VAL A 305 -12.22 -12.35 -1.62
C VAL A 305 -11.80 -12.54 -0.16
N THR A 306 -12.60 -13.23 0.63
CA THR A 306 -12.32 -13.46 2.05
C THR A 306 -11.96 -14.93 2.28
N THR A 307 -10.97 -15.18 3.14
CA THR A 307 -10.63 -16.55 3.56
C THR A 307 -11.68 -17.13 4.49
N ASP A 308 -12.01 -18.41 4.30
CA ASP A 308 -12.90 -19.16 5.18
C ASP A 308 -12.20 -19.60 6.48
N ASP A 309 -12.90 -20.37 7.32
CA ASP A 309 -12.38 -20.88 8.60
C ASP A 309 -11.13 -21.74 8.47
N ASN A 310 -10.82 -22.25 7.27
CA ASN A 310 -9.61 -23.01 6.97
C ASN A 310 -8.54 -22.14 6.31
N GLY A 311 -8.67 -20.81 6.37
CA GLY A 311 -7.77 -19.87 5.71
C GLY A 311 -7.82 -19.95 4.19
N VAL A 312 -8.88 -20.52 3.59
CA VAL A 312 -8.99 -20.73 2.14
C VAL A 312 -9.95 -19.73 1.50
N ALA A 313 -9.50 -19.05 0.45
CA ALA A 313 -10.36 -18.28 -0.44
C ALA A 313 -10.49 -18.98 -1.81
N LYS A 314 -11.68 -18.91 -2.43
CA LYS A 314 -11.95 -19.51 -3.74
C LYS A 314 -12.26 -18.43 -4.78
N VAL A 315 -11.54 -18.47 -5.90
CA VAL A 315 -11.73 -17.56 -7.03
C VAL A 315 -12.30 -18.34 -8.20
N SER A 316 -13.58 -18.15 -8.50
CA SER A 316 -14.25 -18.80 -9.62
C SER A 316 -13.80 -18.22 -10.97
N VAL A 317 -13.48 -19.10 -11.91
CA VAL A 317 -13.00 -18.73 -13.25
C VAL A 317 -13.66 -19.58 -14.34
N LYS A 318 -13.89 -18.96 -15.50
CA LYS A 318 -14.45 -19.62 -16.68
C LYS A 318 -13.98 -18.92 -17.95
N TYR A 319 -13.35 -19.68 -18.84
CA TYR A 319 -12.83 -19.16 -20.10
C TYR A 319 -13.36 -19.95 -21.29
N SER A 320 -13.89 -19.25 -22.31
CA SER A 320 -14.46 -19.88 -23.51
C SER A 320 -13.42 -20.36 -24.52
N THR A 321 -12.19 -19.88 -24.42
CA THR A 321 -11.11 -20.14 -25.38
C THR A 321 -9.83 -20.50 -24.65
N SER A 322 -8.95 -21.24 -25.33
CA SER A 322 -7.62 -21.57 -24.81
C SER A 322 -6.75 -20.32 -24.69
N GLY A 323 -5.91 -20.29 -23.66
CA GLY A 323 -5.01 -19.19 -23.36
C GLY A 323 -4.33 -19.44 -22.01
N THR A 324 -3.39 -18.56 -21.68
CA THR A 324 -2.77 -18.50 -20.36
C THR A 324 -3.18 -17.17 -19.73
N HIS A 325 -3.73 -17.24 -18.52
CA HIS A 325 -4.16 -16.08 -17.75
C HIS A 325 -3.28 -15.97 -16.50
N TYR A 326 -2.79 -14.77 -16.22
CA TYR A 326 -1.95 -14.50 -15.05
C TYR A 326 -2.81 -13.96 -13.92
N LEU A 327 -2.53 -14.43 -12.72
CA LEU A 327 -3.26 -14.07 -11.52
C LEU A 327 -2.28 -13.67 -10.43
N THR A 328 -2.59 -12.57 -9.75
CA THR A 328 -1.85 -12.10 -8.57
C THR A 328 -2.82 -12.01 -7.41
N VAL A 329 -2.42 -12.55 -6.26
CA VAL A 329 -3.15 -12.43 -5.00
C VAL A 329 -2.29 -11.70 -4.00
N SER A 330 -2.87 -10.71 -3.33
CA SER A 330 -2.22 -9.98 -2.25
C SER A 330 -3.08 -9.96 -0.99
N PHE A 331 -2.39 -9.95 0.14
CA PHE A 331 -2.90 -9.63 1.45
C PHE A 331 -2.18 -8.36 1.91
N ALA A 332 -2.93 -7.31 2.25
CA ALA A 332 -2.35 -6.02 2.60
C ALA A 332 -1.67 -6.01 3.99
N GLY A 333 -1.92 -7.03 4.82
CA GLY A 333 -1.56 -7.01 6.24
C GLY A 333 -2.68 -6.45 7.11
N ASP A 334 -2.47 -6.52 8.42
CA ASP A 334 -3.31 -5.93 9.47
C ASP A 334 -2.49 -5.77 10.78
N ASP A 335 -3.18 -5.46 11.88
CA ASP A 335 -2.59 -5.23 13.21
C ASP A 335 -1.88 -6.44 13.82
N ASP A 336 -2.03 -7.64 13.22
CA ASP A 336 -1.41 -8.89 13.68
C ASP A 336 -0.39 -9.43 12.67
N TYR A 337 -0.60 -9.19 11.36
CA TYR A 337 0.09 -9.88 10.29
C TYR A 337 0.68 -8.95 9.22
N LYS A 338 1.87 -9.29 8.74
CA LYS A 338 2.53 -8.58 7.61
C LYS A 338 1.83 -8.86 6.28
N SER A 339 1.96 -7.94 5.33
CA SER A 339 1.49 -8.12 3.95
C SER A 339 2.19 -9.29 3.24
N SER A 340 1.53 -9.94 2.30
CA SER A 340 2.15 -10.91 1.40
C SER A 340 1.52 -10.91 0.01
N ILE A 341 2.27 -11.40 -0.99
CA ILE A 341 1.83 -11.43 -2.39
C ILE A 341 2.28 -12.72 -3.07
N LYS A 342 1.45 -13.25 -3.96
CA LYS A 342 1.75 -14.43 -4.75
C LYS A 342 1.18 -14.32 -6.16
N SER A 343 1.94 -14.76 -7.15
CA SER A 343 1.46 -14.93 -8.53
C SER A 343 1.29 -16.42 -8.87
N SER A 344 0.29 -16.71 -9.71
CA SER A 344 -0.01 -18.02 -10.28
C SER A 344 -0.57 -17.87 -11.70
N LYS A 345 -0.68 -18.97 -12.44
CA LYS A 345 -1.28 -18.96 -13.78
C LYS A 345 -2.45 -19.94 -13.91
N ILE A 346 -3.39 -19.57 -14.77
CA ILE A 346 -4.48 -20.43 -15.21
C ILE A 346 -4.21 -20.79 -16.68
N ILE A 347 -4.04 -22.07 -16.95
CA ILE A 347 -3.79 -22.59 -18.30
C ILE A 347 -5.09 -23.22 -18.83
N VAL A 348 -5.63 -22.62 -19.88
CA VAL A 348 -6.85 -23.07 -20.53
C VAL A 348 -6.49 -23.84 -21.80
N SER A 349 -6.76 -25.14 -21.81
CA SER A 349 -6.45 -26.03 -22.93
C SER A 349 -7.64 -26.25 -23.86
N LYS A 350 -7.36 -26.44 -25.16
CA LYS A 350 -8.40 -26.82 -26.13
C LYS A 350 -8.88 -28.24 -25.90
N ARG A 351 -10.19 -28.43 -26.02
CA ARG A 351 -10.85 -29.74 -25.99
C ARG A 351 -10.49 -30.57 -27.22
N THR A 352 -10.22 -31.85 -27.04
CA THR A 352 -10.07 -32.79 -28.16
C THR A 352 -11.43 -33.01 -28.84
N THR A 353 -11.39 -33.27 -30.14
CA THR A 353 -12.60 -33.54 -30.94
C THR A 353 -12.46 -34.82 -31.74
N THR A 354 -13.59 -35.43 -32.06
CA THR A 354 -13.69 -36.64 -32.89
C THR A 354 -14.72 -36.45 -33.99
N LEU A 355 -14.44 -37.03 -35.16
CA LEU A 355 -15.35 -37.04 -36.30
C LEU A 355 -15.82 -38.47 -36.60
N LYS A 356 -17.13 -38.64 -36.78
CA LYS A 356 -17.73 -39.83 -37.39
C LYS A 356 -18.08 -39.54 -38.84
N ALA A 357 -17.43 -40.25 -39.76
CA ALA A 357 -17.59 -40.13 -41.21
C ALA A 357 -18.06 -41.48 -41.80
N PRO A 358 -19.36 -41.82 -41.73
CA PRO A 358 -19.86 -43.11 -42.15
C PRO A 358 -19.79 -43.30 -43.67
N LYS A 359 -19.78 -44.57 -44.09
CA LYS A 359 -19.94 -44.94 -45.50
C LYS A 359 -21.33 -44.53 -46.00
N ALA A 360 -21.39 -43.89 -47.17
CA ALA A 360 -22.64 -43.51 -47.82
C ALA A 360 -22.85 -44.30 -49.12
N THR A 361 -24.11 -44.59 -49.46
CA THR A 361 -24.47 -45.23 -50.74
C THR A 361 -25.43 -44.34 -51.53
N LEU A 362 -25.05 -44.04 -52.78
CA LEU A 362 -25.74 -43.12 -53.70
C LEU A 362 -26.11 -43.85 -54.99
N LYS A 363 -27.12 -43.35 -55.71
CA LYS A 363 -27.40 -43.73 -57.10
C LYS A 363 -26.71 -42.75 -58.06
N VAL A 364 -26.29 -43.22 -59.22
CA VAL A 364 -25.65 -42.38 -60.26
C VAL A 364 -26.52 -41.14 -60.57
N LYS A 365 -25.88 -39.96 -60.66
CA LYS A 365 -26.52 -38.66 -60.96
C LYS A 365 -27.62 -38.22 -59.97
N LYS A 366 -27.90 -38.94 -58.88
CA LYS A 366 -28.84 -38.52 -57.82
C LYS A 366 -28.10 -37.93 -56.62
N ALA A 367 -28.57 -36.78 -56.14
CA ALA A 367 -28.01 -36.14 -54.95
C ALA A 367 -28.46 -36.89 -53.68
N LYS A 368 -27.55 -37.07 -52.71
CA LYS A 368 -27.89 -37.59 -51.38
C LYS A 368 -27.18 -36.79 -50.29
N LYS A 369 -27.81 -36.69 -49.12
CA LYS A 369 -27.19 -36.11 -47.93
C LYS A 369 -26.11 -37.06 -47.40
N ILE A 370 -24.93 -36.51 -47.14
CA ILE A 370 -23.86 -37.14 -46.36
C ILE A 370 -23.78 -36.42 -45.03
N SER A 371 -23.77 -37.19 -43.95
CA SER A 371 -23.82 -36.66 -42.59
C SER A 371 -22.53 -36.97 -41.85
N ILE A 372 -21.89 -35.92 -41.33
CA ILE A 372 -20.67 -36.00 -40.52
C ILE A 372 -21.03 -35.57 -39.10
N THR A 373 -20.65 -36.37 -38.10
CA THR A 373 -20.90 -36.02 -36.70
C THR A 373 -19.61 -35.57 -36.03
N LEU A 374 -19.62 -34.38 -35.42
CA LEU A 374 -18.54 -33.85 -34.58
C LEU A 374 -18.91 -34.01 -33.11
N LYS A 375 -18.00 -34.58 -32.33
CA LYS A 375 -18.14 -34.74 -30.89
C LYS A 375 -16.88 -34.29 -30.14
N SER A 376 -17.04 -33.97 -28.87
CA SER A 376 -15.96 -33.76 -27.91
C SER A 376 -16.34 -34.46 -26.61
N ASN A 377 -15.46 -35.35 -26.11
CA ASN A 377 -15.73 -36.23 -24.98
C ASN A 377 -17.15 -36.87 -25.02
N GLY A 378 -17.51 -37.48 -26.16
CA GLY A 378 -18.81 -38.12 -26.38
C GLY A 378 -20.02 -37.19 -26.62
N LYS A 379 -19.92 -35.91 -26.25
CA LYS A 379 -20.97 -34.89 -26.40
C LYS A 379 -20.97 -34.24 -27.79
N ALA A 380 -22.14 -33.88 -28.29
CA ALA A 380 -22.31 -33.21 -29.57
C ALA A 380 -21.71 -31.79 -29.55
N VAL A 381 -21.02 -31.40 -30.63
CA VAL A 381 -20.50 -30.03 -30.79
C VAL A 381 -21.26 -29.33 -31.92
N SER A 382 -22.10 -28.36 -31.55
CA SER A 382 -23.00 -27.64 -32.46
C SER A 382 -22.35 -26.40 -33.09
N SER A 383 -22.96 -25.92 -34.18
CA SER A 383 -22.63 -24.68 -34.87
C SER A 383 -21.20 -24.57 -35.41
N LYS A 384 -20.49 -25.70 -35.59
CA LYS A 384 -19.12 -25.73 -36.13
C LYS A 384 -19.12 -26.07 -37.62
N LYS A 385 -18.33 -25.35 -38.39
CA LYS A 385 -18.17 -25.58 -39.84
C LYS A 385 -17.35 -26.84 -40.07
N ILE A 386 -17.93 -27.80 -40.80
CA ILE A 386 -17.25 -28.99 -41.30
C ILE A 386 -17.07 -28.84 -42.79
N THR A 387 -15.84 -29.05 -43.26
CA THR A 387 -15.49 -29.04 -44.68
C THR A 387 -15.35 -30.47 -45.18
N ILE A 388 -16.00 -30.81 -46.29
CA ILE A 388 -15.99 -32.14 -46.89
C ILE A 388 -15.45 -32.02 -48.31
N LYS A 389 -14.34 -32.69 -48.61
CA LYS A 389 -13.74 -32.75 -49.95
C LYS A 389 -14.02 -34.11 -50.58
N VAL A 390 -14.60 -34.12 -51.77
CA VAL A 390 -14.86 -35.33 -52.57
C VAL A 390 -14.56 -35.03 -54.04
N ASN A 391 -13.68 -35.82 -54.66
CA ASN A 391 -13.33 -35.73 -56.09
C ASN A 391 -12.99 -34.28 -56.54
N GLY A 392 -12.12 -33.59 -55.79
CA GLY A 392 -11.71 -32.20 -56.06
C GLY A 392 -12.72 -31.12 -55.66
N LYS A 393 -13.99 -31.47 -55.40
CA LYS A 393 -15.04 -30.51 -54.98
C LYS A 393 -15.09 -30.36 -53.47
N THR A 394 -15.26 -29.13 -53.00
CA THR A 394 -15.37 -28.80 -51.57
C THR A 394 -16.80 -28.42 -51.23
N PHE A 395 -17.32 -29.04 -50.17
CA PHE A 395 -18.63 -28.74 -49.57
C PHE A 395 -18.42 -28.31 -48.13
N SER A 396 -19.32 -27.50 -47.59
CA SER A 396 -19.31 -27.19 -46.16
C SER A 396 -20.72 -27.08 -45.58
N ALA A 397 -20.85 -27.44 -44.30
CA ALA A 397 -22.06 -27.26 -43.53
C ALA A 397 -21.70 -27.04 -42.06
N LYS A 398 -22.55 -26.31 -41.32
CA LYS A 398 -22.45 -26.20 -39.87
C LYS A 398 -23.08 -27.42 -39.20
N THR A 399 -22.54 -27.86 -38.06
CA THR A 399 -23.17 -28.89 -37.24
C THR A 399 -24.44 -28.37 -36.56
N ASN A 400 -25.48 -29.20 -36.48
CA ASN A 400 -26.70 -28.88 -35.73
C ASN A 400 -26.54 -29.18 -34.22
N SER A 401 -27.63 -29.08 -33.45
CA SER A 401 -27.66 -29.38 -32.00
C SER A 401 -27.24 -30.82 -31.65
N LYS A 402 -27.37 -31.77 -32.58
CA LYS A 402 -26.91 -33.16 -32.45
C LYS A 402 -25.46 -33.35 -32.91
N GLY A 403 -24.75 -32.27 -33.24
CA GLY A 403 -23.37 -32.30 -33.72
C GLY A 403 -23.24 -32.76 -35.16
N VAL A 404 -24.33 -32.78 -35.94
CA VAL A 404 -24.34 -33.35 -37.30
C VAL A 404 -24.31 -32.24 -38.34
N ALA A 405 -23.32 -32.26 -39.22
CA ALA A 405 -23.24 -31.44 -40.43
C ALA A 405 -23.67 -32.29 -41.64
N SER A 406 -24.59 -31.78 -42.47
CA SER A 406 -25.11 -32.51 -43.62
C SER A 406 -24.92 -31.73 -44.92
N VAL A 407 -24.30 -32.36 -45.92
CA VAL A 407 -24.10 -31.79 -47.26
C VAL A 407 -24.77 -32.67 -48.32
N LYS A 408 -25.42 -32.07 -49.32
CA LYS A 408 -25.93 -32.81 -50.48
C LYS A 408 -24.80 -33.02 -51.49
N VAL A 409 -24.49 -34.27 -51.81
CA VAL A 409 -23.47 -34.65 -52.78
C VAL A 409 -24.11 -35.40 -53.94
N LYS A 410 -23.74 -35.05 -55.17
CA LYS A 410 -24.12 -35.72 -56.42
C LYS A 410 -22.87 -36.19 -57.14
N VAL A 411 -22.81 -37.47 -57.50
CA VAL A 411 -21.68 -38.07 -58.21
C VAL A 411 -22.16 -38.66 -59.54
N ALA A 412 -21.47 -38.33 -60.62
CA ALA A 412 -21.90 -38.68 -61.99
C ALA A 412 -21.40 -40.05 -62.46
N LYS A 413 -20.31 -40.57 -61.88
CA LYS A 413 -19.69 -41.85 -62.26
C LYS A 413 -19.99 -42.92 -61.21
N LYS A 414 -20.27 -44.15 -61.65
CA LYS A 414 -20.35 -45.34 -60.78
C LYS A 414 -18.97 -45.61 -60.19
N GLY A 415 -18.89 -46.07 -58.95
CA GLY A 415 -17.62 -46.41 -58.31
C GLY A 415 -17.61 -46.15 -56.81
N THR A 416 -16.45 -46.36 -56.19
CA THR A 416 -16.21 -46.01 -54.78
C THR A 416 -15.29 -44.80 -54.72
N PHE A 417 -15.75 -43.73 -54.08
CA PHE A 417 -15.02 -42.47 -53.92
C PHE A 417 -14.67 -42.25 -52.46
N THR A 418 -13.44 -41.86 -52.17
CA THR A 418 -13.04 -41.42 -50.84
C THR A 418 -13.39 -39.95 -50.67
N TYR A 419 -13.90 -39.58 -49.50
CA TYR A 419 -14.08 -38.19 -49.10
C TYR A 419 -13.31 -37.93 -47.80
N THR A 420 -12.86 -36.69 -47.62
CA THR A 420 -12.21 -36.23 -46.38
C THR A 420 -13.10 -35.19 -45.72
N ALA A 421 -13.50 -35.45 -44.48
CA ALA A 421 -14.18 -34.49 -43.62
C ALA A 421 -13.17 -33.86 -42.65
N LYS A 422 -13.14 -32.53 -42.56
CA LYS A 422 -12.24 -31.76 -41.70
C LYS A 422 -13.02 -30.75 -40.88
N PHE A 423 -12.73 -30.74 -39.58
CA PHE A 423 -13.00 -29.61 -38.69
C PHE A 423 -11.67 -28.91 -38.42
N ALA A 424 -11.59 -27.61 -38.71
CA ALA A 424 -10.35 -26.86 -38.60
C ALA A 424 -9.92 -26.55 -37.16
N GLY A 425 -10.78 -26.81 -36.16
CA GLY A 425 -10.60 -26.31 -34.81
C GLY A 425 -11.06 -24.86 -34.66
N ASP A 426 -11.06 -24.38 -33.43
CA ASP A 426 -11.27 -22.98 -33.07
C ASP A 426 -10.55 -22.67 -31.74
N GLY A 427 -10.90 -21.56 -31.08
CA GLY A 427 -10.33 -21.21 -29.77
C GLY A 427 -10.63 -22.22 -28.66
N ALA A 428 -11.72 -22.99 -28.75
CA ALA A 428 -12.15 -23.93 -27.71
C ALA A 428 -11.78 -25.39 -28.03
N TYR A 429 -11.71 -25.74 -29.32
CA TYR A 429 -11.59 -27.13 -29.77
C TYR A 429 -10.39 -27.34 -30.71
N LYS A 430 -9.70 -28.47 -30.54
CA LYS A 430 -8.64 -28.92 -31.45
C LYS A 430 -9.22 -29.34 -32.81
N SER A 431 -8.41 -29.19 -33.85
CA SER A 431 -8.76 -29.62 -35.21
C SER A 431 -8.78 -31.15 -35.33
N VAL A 432 -9.56 -31.66 -36.28
CA VAL A 432 -9.64 -33.10 -36.55
C VAL A 432 -10.03 -33.36 -38.02
N SER A 433 -9.51 -34.43 -38.60
CA SER A 433 -9.82 -34.87 -39.95
C SER A 433 -10.12 -36.37 -39.97
N LYS A 434 -11.06 -36.80 -40.80
CA LYS A 434 -11.40 -38.22 -40.99
C LYS A 434 -11.82 -38.49 -42.42
N THR A 435 -11.42 -39.63 -42.96
CA THR A 435 -11.85 -40.11 -44.28
C THR A 435 -13.07 -41.01 -44.18
N GLY A 436 -13.90 -41.00 -45.21
CA GLY A 436 -15.02 -41.92 -45.39
C GLY A 436 -15.16 -42.33 -46.86
N LYS A 437 -16.09 -43.25 -47.13
CA LYS A 437 -16.33 -43.80 -48.49
C LYS A 437 -17.74 -43.49 -48.98
N ILE A 438 -17.86 -43.15 -50.26
CA ILE A 438 -19.11 -43.00 -51.01
C ILE A 438 -19.14 -44.09 -52.07
N VAL A 439 -20.10 -44.99 -52.00
CA VAL A 439 -20.33 -46.02 -53.02
C VAL A 439 -21.49 -45.59 -53.91
N VAL A 440 -21.22 -45.43 -55.20
CA VAL A 440 -22.21 -45.04 -56.21
C VAL A 440 -22.62 -46.30 -56.97
N LYS A 441 -23.89 -46.68 -56.84
CA LYS A 441 -24.54 -47.79 -57.55
C LYS A 441 -25.42 -47.25 -58.69
N LYS A 442 -25.83 -48.13 -59.61
CA LYS A 442 -26.77 -47.77 -60.69
C LYS A 442 -28.08 -47.22 -60.10
#